data_AF-A0A091QMQ8-F1
#
_entry.id   AF-A0A091QMQ8-F1
#
_cell.length_a   1.000
_cell.length_b   1.000
_cell.length_c   1.000
_cell.angle_alpha   90.00
_cell.angle_beta   90.00
_cell.angle_gamma   90.00
#
_symmetry.space_group_name_H-M   'P 1'
#
loop_
_entity.id
_entity.type
_entity.pdbx_description
1 polymer ?
#
loop_
_entity_poly.entity_id
_entity_poly.type
_entity_poly.pdbx_seq_one_letter_code
_entity_poly.pdbx_strand_id
1 'polypeptide(L)'
;FFFPQELFTPECKFKESVFENYYVIYSSMLYRQQESGRAWFLGLNKEGQVMKGNRVKKTKPAAHFLPKPLEVAMYREPSLHDIGETVPKAGVTPSKSTSASAIMNGGKPVNKSKT
;
A
#
# COMPACT_ATOMS: atom_id res chain seq x y z
N PHE A 1 11.36 -7.83 -0.20
CA PHE A 1 10.83 -9.20 -0.11
C PHE A 1 9.32 -9.11 -0.33
N PHE A 2 8.65 -10.21 -0.68
CA PHE A 2 7.19 -10.26 -0.78
C PHE A 2 6.65 -11.09 0.37
N PHE A 3 5.54 -10.65 0.95
CA PHE A 3 4.89 -11.33 2.06
C PHE A 3 3.41 -10.93 2.06
N PRO A 4 2.52 -11.82 2.53
CA PRO A 4 1.11 -11.49 2.69
C PRO A 4 0.91 -10.46 3.81
N GLN A 5 -0.09 -9.61 3.66
CA GLN A 5 -0.52 -8.59 4.62
C GLN A 5 -2.02 -8.75 4.87
N GLU A 6 -2.46 -8.65 6.12
CA GLU A 6 -3.89 -8.66 6.48
C GLU A 6 -4.55 -7.30 6.19
N LEU A 7 -3.79 -6.22 6.39
CA LEU A 7 -4.24 -4.85 6.15
C LEU A 7 -3.77 -4.36 4.78
N PHE A 8 -4.61 -3.59 4.11
CA PHE A 8 -4.22 -2.91 2.88
C PHE A 8 -3.41 -1.66 3.21
N THR A 9 -2.10 -1.72 2.98
CA THR A 9 -1.14 -0.63 3.22
C THR A 9 -0.56 -0.10 1.90
N PRO A 10 0.22 1.00 1.91
CA PRO A 10 0.95 1.44 0.72
C PRO A 10 1.88 0.37 0.11
N GLU A 11 2.36 -0.60 0.89
CA GLU A 11 3.19 -1.71 0.37
C GLU A 11 2.40 -2.67 -0.52
N CYS A 12 1.07 -2.74 -0.36
CA CYS A 12 0.18 -3.57 -1.16
C CYS A 12 -0.09 -2.98 -2.55
N LYS A 13 0.31 -1.72 -2.81
CA LYS A 13 0.05 -1.03 -4.08
C LYS A 13 1.13 -1.33 -5.10
N PHE A 14 0.69 -1.91 -6.23
CA PHE A 14 1.52 -2.16 -7.39
C PHE A 14 1.10 -1.26 -8.55
N LYS A 15 2.10 -0.70 -9.24
CA LYS A 15 1.90 -0.11 -10.55
C LYS A 15 1.94 -1.22 -11.59
N GLU A 16 0.81 -1.41 -12.27
CA GLU A 16 0.72 -2.23 -13.48
C GLU A 16 1.29 -1.47 -14.68
N SER A 17 2.03 -2.16 -15.55
CA SER A 17 2.53 -1.60 -16.80
C SER A 17 2.66 -2.70 -17.84
N VAL A 18 2.60 -2.32 -19.11
CA VAL A 18 2.85 -3.23 -20.23
C VAL A 18 4.34 -3.19 -20.62
N PHE A 19 4.89 -4.35 -20.97
CA PHE A 19 6.24 -4.50 -21.52
C PHE A 19 6.18 -5.15 -22.90
N GLU A 20 6.82 -4.50 -23.88
CA GLU A 20 6.89 -4.94 -25.29
C GLU A 20 5.52 -5.30 -25.89
N ASN A 21 4.46 -4.64 -25.41
CA ASN A 21 3.06 -4.84 -25.83
C ASN A 21 2.51 -6.27 -25.62
N TYR A 22 3.19 -7.12 -24.86
CA TYR A 22 2.80 -8.52 -24.70
C TYR A 22 2.69 -8.97 -23.23
N TYR A 23 3.55 -8.45 -22.36
CA TYR A 23 3.58 -8.86 -20.95
C TYR A 23 3.07 -7.76 -20.03
N VAL A 24 2.42 -8.17 -18.95
CA VAL A 24 2.09 -7.31 -17.82
C VAL A 24 3.19 -7.44 -16.77
N ILE A 25 3.65 -6.30 -16.25
CA ILE A 25 4.63 -6.23 -15.18
C ILE A 25 4.07 -5.43 -14.00
N TYR A 26 4.39 -5.88 -12.78
CA TYR A 26 3.97 -5.22 -11.55
C TYR A 26 5.20 -4.67 -10.81
N SER A 27 5.20 -3.38 -10.54
CA SER A 27 6.27 -2.71 -9.80
C SER A 27 5.77 -2.11 -8.49
N SER A 28 6.59 -2.14 -7.45
CA SER A 28 6.25 -1.48 -6.19
C SER A 28 6.06 0.02 -6.43
N MET A 29 5.00 0.59 -5.86
CA MET A 29 4.82 2.05 -5.87
C MET A 29 5.77 2.76 -4.90
N LEU A 30 6.18 2.07 -3.82
CA LEU A 30 7.00 2.62 -2.74
C LEU A 30 8.50 2.35 -2.93
N TYR A 31 8.88 1.15 -3.37
CA TYR A 31 10.27 0.71 -3.34
C TYR A 31 10.99 0.79 -4.69
N ARG A 32 12.14 1.47 -4.66
CA ARG A 32 13.05 1.67 -5.80
C ARG A 32 14.50 1.59 -5.31
N GLN A 33 15.42 1.32 -6.23
CA GLN A 33 16.84 1.43 -5.94
C GLN A 33 17.20 2.91 -5.81
N GLN A 34 17.80 3.30 -4.67
CA GLN A 34 18.02 4.71 -4.30
C GLN A 34 18.84 5.47 -5.35
N GLU A 35 19.95 4.91 -5.80
CA GLU A 35 20.86 5.59 -6.73
C GLU A 35 20.32 5.69 -8.16
N SER A 36 19.78 4.60 -8.70
CA SER A 36 19.35 4.53 -10.11
C SER A 36 17.89 4.86 -10.35
N GLY A 37 17.08 4.99 -9.30
CA GLY A 37 15.62 5.12 -9.39
C GLY A 37 14.90 3.87 -9.92
N ARG A 38 15.64 2.78 -10.18
CA ARG A 38 15.09 1.55 -10.78
C ARG A 38 14.06 0.92 -9.85
N ALA A 39 12.85 0.71 -10.37
CA ALA A 39 11.78 0.11 -9.60
C ALA A 39 12.09 -1.34 -9.18
N TRP A 40 11.49 -1.77 -8.07
CA TRP A 40 11.45 -3.17 -7.67
C TRP A 40 10.23 -3.84 -8.30
N PHE A 41 10.40 -5.05 -8.83
CA PHE A 41 9.36 -5.75 -9.57
C PHE A 41 8.95 -7.04 -8.87
N LEU A 42 7.67 -7.41 -8.99
CA LEU A 42 7.22 -8.76 -8.73
C LEU A 42 7.91 -9.71 -9.71
N GLY A 43 8.35 -10.86 -9.22
CA GLY A 43 8.89 -11.87 -10.11
C GLY A 43 9.13 -13.24 -9.49
N LEU A 44 9.11 -14.24 -10.35
CA LEU A 44 9.36 -15.64 -10.04
C LEU A 44 10.62 -16.13 -10.76
N ASN A 45 11.37 -17.05 -10.15
CA ASN A 45 12.45 -17.75 -10.84
C ASN A 45 11.91 -18.88 -11.75
N LYS A 46 12.80 -19.63 -12.39
CA LYS A 46 12.41 -20.72 -13.31
C LYS A 46 11.71 -21.86 -12.59
N GLU A 47 11.96 -22.00 -11.30
CA GLU A 47 11.37 -22.99 -10.40
C GLU A 47 10.02 -22.51 -9.80
N GLY A 48 9.53 -21.33 -10.21
CA GLY A 48 8.27 -20.76 -9.72
C GLY A 48 8.35 -20.13 -8.32
N GLN A 49 9.54 -19.98 -7.76
CA GLN A 49 9.75 -19.40 -6.43
C GLN A 49 9.87 -17.88 -6.51
N VAL A 50 9.35 -17.21 -5.48
CA VAL A 50 9.35 -15.75 -5.37
C VAL A 50 10.76 -15.19 -5.26
N MET A 51 11.07 -14.17 -6.06
CA MET A 51 12.34 -13.45 -6.02
C MET A 51 12.24 -12.15 -5.22
N LYS A 52 13.36 -11.68 -4.65
CA LYS A 52 13.41 -10.34 -4.05
C LYS A 52 13.25 -9.27 -5.13
N GLY A 53 12.35 -8.32 -4.94
CA GLY A 53 12.00 -7.34 -5.99
C GLY A 53 13.15 -6.50 -6.53
N ASN A 54 14.20 -6.22 -5.74
CA ASN A 54 15.40 -5.52 -6.22
C ASN A 54 16.24 -6.33 -7.22
N ARG A 55 16.13 -7.66 -7.19
CA ARG A 55 16.82 -8.60 -8.09
C ARG A 55 16.06 -8.85 -9.39
N VAL A 56 14.76 -8.53 -9.42
CA VAL A 56 13.92 -8.66 -10.61
C VAL A 56 14.11 -7.44 -11.51
N LYS A 57 14.27 -7.66 -12.82
CA LYS A 57 14.48 -6.61 -13.82
C LYS A 57 13.32 -6.61 -14.80
N LYS A 58 12.85 -5.42 -15.19
CA LYS A 58 11.77 -5.20 -16.19
C LYS A 58 11.94 -6.01 -17.47
N THR A 59 13.17 -6.13 -17.96
CA THR A 59 13.50 -6.80 -19.24
C THR A 59 13.71 -8.30 -19.11
N LYS A 60 13.51 -8.89 -17.92
CA LYS A 60 13.76 -10.32 -17.69
C LYS A 60 12.44 -11.09 -17.56
N PRO A 61 12.36 -12.33 -18.08
CA PRO A 61 11.15 -13.16 -18.01
C PRO A 61 10.58 -13.35 -16.61
N ALA A 62 11.45 -13.29 -15.58
CA ALA A 62 11.01 -13.35 -14.19
C ALA A 62 9.93 -12.31 -13.84
N ALA A 63 9.91 -11.16 -14.51
CA ALA A 63 8.95 -10.08 -14.27
C ALA A 63 7.70 -10.14 -15.17
N HIS A 64 7.66 -11.07 -16.14
CA HIS A 64 6.72 -11.07 -17.25
C HIS A 64 5.55 -11.99 -16.94
N PHE A 65 4.37 -11.39 -16.73
CA PHE A 65 3.14 -12.12 -16.42
C PHE A 65 2.14 -11.97 -17.57
N LEU A 66 1.35 -13.01 -17.79
CA LEU A 66 0.18 -13.00 -18.67
C LEU A 66 -1.07 -13.25 -17.81
N PRO A 67 -1.84 -12.21 -17.45
CA PRO A 67 -3.07 -12.37 -16.71
C PRO A 67 -4.05 -13.26 -17.47
N LYS A 68 -4.69 -14.20 -16.76
CA LYS A 68 -5.78 -15.02 -17.28
C LYS A 68 -7.05 -14.67 -16.51
N PRO A 69 -7.84 -13.68 -16.97
CA PRO A 69 -9.08 -13.29 -16.30
C PRO A 69 -10.04 -14.48 -16.20
N LEU A 70 -10.72 -14.61 -15.05
CA LEU A 70 -11.77 -15.62 -14.85
C LEU A 70 -13.14 -14.99 -15.10
N GLU A 71 -13.49 -14.00 -14.27
CA GLU A 71 -14.72 -13.21 -14.37
C GLU A 71 -14.47 -11.79 -13.87
N VAL A 72 -15.40 -10.89 -14.22
CA VAL A 72 -15.40 -9.52 -13.68
C VAL A 72 -16.18 -9.52 -12.37
N ALA A 73 -15.59 -8.94 -11.32
CA ALA A 73 -16.22 -8.83 -10.01
C ALA A 73 -16.12 -7.40 -9.47
N MET A 74 -17.12 -7.01 -8.69
CA MET A 74 -17.14 -5.73 -8.00
C MET A 74 -16.57 -5.92 -6.59
N TYR A 75 -15.57 -5.12 -6.25
CA TYR A 75 -14.97 -5.11 -4.92
C TYR A 75 -15.19 -3.75 -4.27
N ARG A 76 -15.38 -3.75 -2.95
CA ARG A 76 -15.31 -2.51 -2.17
C ARG A 76 -13.87 -2.02 -2.15
N GLU A 77 -13.67 -0.71 -2.27
CA GLU A 77 -12.35 -0.12 -2.09
C GLU A 77 -11.80 -0.46 -0.69
N PRO A 78 -10.60 -1.05 -0.59
CA PRO A 78 -10.02 -1.42 0.69
C PRO A 78 -9.58 -0.17 1.47
N SER A 79 -9.82 -0.17 2.78
CA SER A 79 -9.36 0.90 3.67
C SER A 79 -7.84 0.91 3.77
N LEU A 80 -7.23 2.08 3.53
CA LEU A 80 -5.79 2.27 3.61
C LEU A 80 -5.34 2.40 5.07
N HIS A 81 -4.36 1.58 5.45
CA HIS A 81 -3.73 1.57 6.78
C HIS A 81 -2.26 1.95 6.68
N ASP A 82 -1.68 2.40 7.80
CA ASP A 82 -0.27 2.75 7.86
C ASP A 82 0.62 1.50 7.94
N ILE A 83 1.88 1.65 7.51
CA ILE A 83 2.86 0.56 7.59
C ILE A 83 3.20 0.29 9.06
N GLY A 84 3.04 -0.95 9.49
CA GLY A 84 3.28 -1.37 10.87
C GLY A 84 2.04 -1.33 11.77
N GLU A 85 0.91 -0.85 11.26
CA GLU A 85 -0.37 -1.06 11.92
C GLU A 85 -0.69 -2.55 11.96
N THR A 86 -1.20 -3.02 13.10
CA THR A 86 -1.59 -4.42 13.28
C THR A 86 -3.09 -4.49 13.44
N VAL A 87 -3.71 -5.54 12.92
CA VAL A 87 -5.13 -5.79 13.16
C VAL A 87 -5.34 -5.82 14.68
N PRO A 88 -6.31 -5.06 15.22
CA PRO A 88 -6.64 -5.15 16.64
C PRO A 88 -6.95 -6.61 16.98
N LYS A 89 -6.11 -7.26 17.79
CA LYS A 89 -6.44 -8.56 18.37
C LYS A 89 -7.72 -8.38 19.18
N ALA A 90 -8.80 -9.05 18.77
CA ALA A 90 -10.02 -9.12 19.56
C ALA A 90 -9.65 -9.63 20.97
N GLY A 91 -9.68 -8.73 21.97
CA GLY A 91 -9.43 -9.09 23.36
C GLY A 91 -8.51 -8.17 24.18
N VAL A 92 -7.91 -7.11 23.62
CA VAL A 92 -7.14 -6.15 24.43
C VAL A 92 -7.89 -4.81 24.49
N THR A 93 -8.41 -4.48 25.67
CA THR A 93 -8.98 -3.17 25.99
C THR A 93 -7.93 -2.07 25.74
N PRO A 94 -8.24 -0.98 25.00
CA PRO A 94 -7.30 0.11 24.83
C PRO A 94 -7.09 0.81 26.18
N SER A 95 -5.88 0.69 26.73
CA SER A 95 -5.43 1.54 27.83
C SER A 95 -5.45 2.99 27.38
N LYS A 96 -6.26 3.76 28.09
CA LYS A 96 -6.48 5.20 27.95
C LYS A 96 -5.13 5.95 27.97
N SER A 97 -4.75 6.60 26.88
CA SER A 97 -3.76 7.68 26.91
C SER A 97 -4.13 8.81 25.96
N THR A 98 -4.75 9.82 26.56
CA THR A 98 -4.46 11.26 26.44
C THR A 98 -4.44 11.95 25.06
N SER A 99 -5.48 12.79 24.89
CA SER A 99 -5.49 14.17 24.37
C SER A 99 -4.94 14.47 22.97
N ALA A 100 -5.87 14.73 22.03
CA ALA A 100 -5.69 15.75 21.00
C ALA A 100 -6.93 16.66 21.01
N SER A 101 -6.75 17.87 21.52
CA SER A 101 -7.76 18.92 21.60
C SER A 101 -8.24 19.33 20.21
N ALA A 102 -9.54 19.21 19.95
CA ALA A 102 -10.17 19.80 18.77
C ALA A 102 -10.28 21.32 18.98
N ILE A 103 -9.43 22.09 18.30
CA ILE A 103 -9.57 23.55 18.17
C ILE A 103 -10.47 23.79 16.95
N MET A 104 -11.69 24.28 17.17
CA MET A 104 -12.57 24.79 16.11
C MET A 104 -12.74 26.31 16.26
N ASN A 105 -12.52 27.00 15.14
CA ASN A 105 -12.50 28.45 14.97
C ASN A 105 -13.82 29.16 15.27
N GLY A 106 -13.71 30.39 15.80
CA GLY A 106 -14.45 31.54 15.30
C GLY A 106 -15.82 31.85 15.90
N GLY A 107 -15.86 32.77 16.88
CA GLY A 107 -17.09 33.48 17.26
C GLY A 107 -16.86 34.42 18.44
N LYS A 108 -16.83 35.74 18.21
CA LYS A 108 -16.77 36.76 19.29
C LYS A 108 -18.06 36.72 20.11
N PRO A 109 -18.00 36.55 21.45
CA PRO A 109 -19.16 36.85 22.29
C PRO A 109 -19.22 38.35 22.62
N VAL A 110 -20.32 38.97 22.23
CA VAL A 110 -20.76 40.31 22.64
C VAL A 110 -21.02 40.30 24.15
N ASN A 111 -20.31 41.14 24.90
CA ASN A 111 -20.55 41.28 26.34
C ASN A 111 -21.58 42.38 26.60
N LYS A 112 -22.73 41.99 27.15
CA LYS A 112 -23.77 42.91 27.64
C LYS A 112 -23.32 43.49 28.98
N SER A 113 -23.36 44.81 29.08
CA SER A 113 -23.22 45.58 30.32
C SER A 113 -24.32 45.24 31.33
N LYS A 114 -23.96 45.23 32.62
CA LYS A 114 -24.88 45.53 33.73
C LYS A 114 -24.10 46.00 34.97
N THR A 115 -24.42 47.25 35.31
CA THR A 115 -24.42 47.96 36.61
C THR A 115 -23.15 47.94 37.46
#